data_AF-A0A7S1EAN7-F1
#
_entry.id   AF-A0A7S1EAN7-F1
#
_cell.length_a   1.000
_cell.length_b   1.000
_cell.length_c   1.000
_cell.angle_alpha   90.00
_cell.angle_beta   90.00
_cell.angle_gamma   90.00
#
_symmetry.space_group_name_H-M   'P 1'
#
loop_
_entity.id
_entity.type
_entity.pdbx_description
1 polymer ?
#
loop_
_entity_poly.entity_id
_entity_poly.type
_entity_poly.pdbx_seq_one_letter_code
_entity_poly.pdbx_strand_id
1 'polypeptide(L)'
;NALFGRRSATSLESEKTKAGVLFRQSAVLKVWKERYVVVSKDSFMYWYGSKDDLVPEDVIYLKKATGVRREEVAGRSNTFIITSKNVEKIFGFANPLAPKVSIYPFSSTDSEQMESWLRVIGKAIVSATTTEWDDTSDRIAEQQQES
;
A
#
# COMPACT_ATOMS: atom_id res chain seq x y z
N ASN A 1 -2.10 15.70 -14.64
CA ASN A 1 -0.79 15.70 -13.95
C ASN A 1 -0.54 14.37 -13.27
N ALA A 2 0.01 13.40 -14.00
CA ALA A 2 0.34 12.06 -13.50
C ALA A 2 1.87 11.90 -13.47
N LEU A 3 2.50 12.32 -12.38
CA LEU A 3 3.94 12.12 -12.12
C LEU A 3 4.20 11.00 -11.10
N PHE A 4 3.17 10.26 -10.67
CA PHE A 4 3.28 9.26 -9.59
C PHE A 4 3.93 7.92 -10.01
N GLY A 5 4.35 7.76 -11.27
CA GLY A 5 4.65 6.44 -11.85
C GLY A 5 6.11 6.04 -12.04
N ARG A 6 7.10 6.85 -11.63
CA ARG A 6 8.52 6.56 -11.90
C ARG A 6 9.43 6.88 -10.71
N ARG A 7 9.30 6.11 -9.63
CA ARG A 7 10.26 6.12 -8.52
C ARG A 7 11.00 4.80 -8.49
N SER A 8 12.30 4.82 -8.73
CA SER A 8 13.16 3.65 -8.55
C SER A 8 13.20 3.24 -7.08
N ALA A 9 13.39 1.95 -6.79
CA ALA A 9 13.49 1.46 -5.42
C ALA A 9 14.62 2.15 -4.63
N THR A 10 15.77 2.40 -5.26
CA THR A 10 16.93 3.07 -4.65
C THR A 10 16.66 4.54 -4.29
N SER A 11 15.92 5.27 -5.12
CA SER A 11 15.51 6.66 -4.82
C SER A 11 14.56 6.77 -3.61
N LEU A 12 13.87 5.69 -3.24
CA LEU A 12 12.95 5.69 -2.09
C LEU A 12 13.65 5.36 -0.77
N GLU A 13 14.96 5.12 -0.76
CA GLU A 13 15.70 4.71 0.44
C GLU A 13 15.63 5.74 1.59
N SER A 14 15.63 7.04 1.29
CA SER A 14 15.49 8.11 2.30
C SER A 14 14.02 8.37 2.72
N GLU A 15 13.08 7.89 1.92
CA GLU A 15 11.64 8.15 2.05
C GLU A 15 10.82 6.91 2.45
N LYS A 16 11.48 5.77 2.69
CA LYS A 16 10.80 4.54 3.09
C LYS A 16 10.53 4.50 4.60
N THR A 17 9.35 4.00 4.93
CA THR A 17 8.97 3.55 6.27
C THR A 17 9.44 2.11 6.50
N LYS A 18 9.34 1.26 5.47
CA LYS A 18 9.83 -0.12 5.49
C LYS A 18 10.09 -0.59 4.06
N ALA A 19 11.14 -1.39 3.86
CA ALA A 19 11.32 -2.14 2.63
C ALA A 19 11.83 -3.55 2.92
N GLY A 20 11.60 -4.47 1.99
CA GLY A 20 12.03 -5.85 2.12
C GLY A 20 11.38 -6.75 1.08
N VAL A 21 11.84 -8.00 1.05
CA VAL A 21 11.30 -9.01 0.16
C VAL A 21 9.98 -9.55 0.70
N LEU A 22 8.99 -9.69 -0.16
CA LEU A 22 7.75 -10.42 0.08
C LEU A 22 7.41 -11.26 -1.16
N PHE A 23 6.60 -12.29 -0.98
CA PHE A 23 6.00 -13.01 -2.10
C PHE A 23 4.63 -12.42 -2.40
N ARG A 24 4.43 -11.94 -3.63
CA ARG A 24 3.14 -11.43 -4.11
C ARG A 24 2.46 -12.47 -5.00
N GLN A 25 1.16 -12.68 -4.81
CA GLN A 25 0.38 -13.48 -5.76
C GLN A 25 -0.02 -12.64 -6.99
N SER A 26 0.27 -13.15 -8.19
CA SER A 26 -0.20 -12.56 -9.44
C SER A 26 -1.74 -12.59 -9.50
N ALA A 27 -2.36 -11.45 -9.82
CA ALA A 27 -3.80 -11.37 -9.97
C ALA A 27 -4.34 -12.31 -11.07
N VAL A 28 -3.58 -12.44 -12.17
CA VAL A 28 -3.98 -13.19 -13.37
C VAL A 28 -3.60 -14.67 -13.25
N LEU A 29 -2.32 -14.96 -13.00
CA LEU A 29 -1.82 -16.35 -13.05
C LEU A 29 -1.97 -17.10 -11.73
N LYS A 30 -2.34 -16.42 -10.63
CA LYS A 30 -2.43 -16.97 -9.27
C LYS A 30 -1.13 -17.61 -8.73
N VAL A 31 0.00 -17.38 -9.40
CA VAL A 31 1.34 -17.79 -8.97
C VAL A 31 1.94 -16.75 -8.03
N TRP A 32 2.66 -17.21 -7.01
CA TRP A 32 3.42 -16.38 -6.09
C TRP A 32 4.82 -16.10 -6.63
N LYS A 33 5.23 -14.84 -6.64
CA LYS A 33 6.57 -14.44 -7.05
C LYS A 33 7.21 -13.54 -6.00
N GLU A 34 8.50 -13.68 -5.83
CA GLU A 34 9.30 -12.81 -4.97
C GLU A 34 9.32 -11.39 -5.53
N ARG A 35 9.12 -10.40 -4.67
CA ARG A 35 9.12 -8.97 -5.03
C ARG A 35 9.82 -8.17 -3.96
N TYR A 36 10.60 -7.19 -4.40
CA TYR A 36 11.11 -6.17 -3.48
C TYR A 36 10.00 -5.15 -3.23
N VAL A 37 9.58 -5.00 -1.99
CA VAL A 37 8.45 -4.15 -1.59
C VAL A 37 8.95 -2.96 -0.79
N VAL A 38 8.39 -1.78 -1.07
CA VAL A 38 8.72 -0.52 -0.37
C VAL A 38 7.43 0.17 0.04
N VAL A 39 7.27 0.43 1.35
CA VAL A 39 6.25 1.35 1.88
C VAL A 39 6.93 2.68 2.15
N SER A 40 6.48 3.72 1.44
CA SER A 40 6.94 5.11 1.60
C SER A 40 6.31 5.79 2.82
N LYS A 41 6.87 6.92 3.23
CA LYS A 41 6.31 7.83 4.24
C LYS A 41 4.97 8.43 3.79
N ASP A 42 4.77 8.61 2.49
CA ASP A 42 3.56 9.17 1.88
C ASP A 42 2.42 8.14 1.72
N SER A 43 2.48 7.02 2.43
CA SER A 43 1.50 5.93 2.36
C SER A 43 1.33 5.29 0.98
N PHE A 44 2.33 5.38 0.09
CA PHE A 44 2.38 4.54 -1.11
C PHE A 44 3.16 3.26 -0.84
N MET A 45 2.67 2.14 -1.36
CA MET A 45 3.36 0.85 -1.36
C MET A 45 3.63 0.43 -2.80
N TYR A 46 4.92 0.26 -3.10
CA TYR A 46 5.46 -0.11 -4.39
C TYR A 46 6.01 -1.53 -4.31
N TRP A 47 6.00 -2.24 -5.43
CA TRP A 47 6.78 -3.47 -5.56
C TRP A 47 7.46 -3.58 -6.91
N TYR A 48 8.62 -4.20 -6.88
CA TYR A 48 9.56 -4.30 -7.98
C TYR A 48 9.90 -5.77 -8.22
N GLY A 49 10.32 -6.10 -9.45
CA GLY A 49 10.84 -7.44 -9.75
C GLY A 49 12.13 -7.69 -8.98
N SER A 50 12.99 -6.68 -8.89
CA SER A 50 14.24 -6.63 -8.14
C SER A 50 14.40 -5.30 -7.39
N LYS A 51 15.29 -5.28 -6.38
CA LYS A 51 15.69 -4.06 -5.67
C LYS A 51 16.35 -3.02 -6.58
N ASP A 52 16.97 -3.45 -7.67
CA ASP A 52 17.70 -2.56 -8.59
C ASP A 52 16.82 -2.02 -9.73
N ASP A 53 15.55 -2.40 -9.78
CA ASP A 53 14.64 -1.94 -10.82
C ASP A 53 14.32 -0.44 -10.68
N LEU A 54 14.34 0.24 -11.82
CA LEU A 54 14.08 1.68 -11.91
C LEU A 54 12.59 2.04 -11.87
N VAL A 55 11.71 1.06 -12.14
CA VAL A 55 10.27 1.26 -12.25
C VAL A 55 9.56 0.15 -11.47
N PRO A 56 8.59 0.49 -10.61
CA PRO A 56 7.79 -0.51 -9.92
C PRO A 56 6.92 -1.27 -10.93
N GLU A 57 6.69 -2.55 -10.68
CA GLU A 57 5.73 -3.30 -11.48
C GLU A 57 4.33 -2.71 -11.33
N ASP A 58 3.97 -2.30 -10.12
CA ASP A 58 2.69 -1.68 -9.78
C ASP A 58 2.76 -1.02 -8.38
N VAL A 59 1.77 -0.22 -8.03
CA VAL A 59 1.73 0.64 -6.85
C VAL A 59 0.31 0.73 -6.28
N ILE A 60 0.20 0.73 -4.96
CA ILE A 60 -1.05 1.06 -4.26
C ILE A 60 -0.89 2.27 -3.37
N TYR A 61 -1.92 3.09 -3.32
CA TYR A 61 -2.03 4.17 -2.35
C TYR A 61 -2.78 3.67 -1.12
N LEU A 62 -2.06 3.40 -0.03
CA LEU A 62 -2.59 2.78 1.18
C LEU A 62 -3.68 3.63 1.85
N LYS A 63 -3.68 4.96 1.66
CA LYS A 63 -4.77 5.81 2.16
C LYS A 63 -6.14 5.50 1.53
N LYS A 64 -6.17 4.82 0.37
CA LYS A 64 -7.40 4.34 -0.29
C LYS A 64 -7.70 2.86 -0.01
N ALA A 65 -6.81 2.19 0.71
CA ALA A 65 -7.05 0.82 1.13
C ALA A 65 -8.15 0.79 2.20
N THR A 66 -9.00 -0.23 2.15
CA THR A 66 -10.07 -0.45 3.13
C THR A 66 -9.58 -1.26 4.32
N GLY A 67 -8.42 -1.91 4.21
CA GLY A 67 -7.83 -2.64 5.33
C GLY A 67 -6.72 -3.60 4.92
N VAL A 68 -6.06 -4.14 5.93
CA VAL A 68 -5.10 -5.24 5.83
C VAL A 68 -5.45 -6.30 6.87
N ARG A 69 -5.42 -7.58 6.49
CA ARG A 69 -5.74 -8.69 7.40
C ARG A 69 -4.85 -9.90 7.13
N ARG A 70 -4.72 -10.77 8.14
CA ARG A 70 -4.16 -12.11 7.96
C ARG A 70 -5.12 -12.96 7.15
N GLU A 71 -4.57 -13.86 6.35
CA GLU A 71 -5.36 -14.83 5.62
C GLU A 71 -4.55 -16.11 5.48
N GLU A 72 -5.15 -17.24 5.81
CA GLU A 72 -4.53 -18.53 5.53
C GLU A 72 -4.89 -18.97 4.12
N VAL A 73 -3.88 -19.13 3.28
CA VAL A 73 -4.04 -19.66 1.93
C VAL A 73 -3.52 -21.08 1.93
N ALA A 74 -4.26 -22.01 1.33
CA ALA A 74 -3.90 -23.43 1.30
C ALA A 74 -2.46 -23.63 0.82
N GLY A 75 -1.62 -24.24 1.68
CA GLY A 75 -0.21 -24.49 1.40
C GLY A 75 0.72 -23.29 1.52
N ARG A 76 0.26 -22.14 2.06
CA ARG A 76 1.11 -20.96 2.28
C ARG A 76 0.81 -20.26 3.60
N SER A 77 1.75 -20.38 4.53
CA SER A 77 1.74 -19.67 5.81
C SER A 77 2.13 -18.20 5.65
N ASN A 78 1.96 -17.44 6.75
CA ASN A 78 2.40 -16.05 6.87
C ASN A 78 1.85 -15.14 5.76
N THR A 79 0.58 -15.38 5.39
CA THR A 79 -0.09 -14.68 4.31
C THR A 79 -0.99 -13.59 4.87
N PHE A 80 -1.01 -12.45 4.18
CA PHE A 80 -1.87 -11.33 4.47
C PHE A 80 -2.42 -10.71 3.19
N ILE A 81 -3.56 -10.06 3.31
CA ILE A 81 -4.26 -9.44 2.19
C ILE A 81 -4.49 -7.97 2.48
N ILE A 82 -4.12 -7.13 1.50
CA ILE A 82 -4.53 -5.74 1.45
C ILE A 82 -5.74 -5.63 0.53
N THR A 83 -6.78 -4.99 1.02
CA THR A 83 -8.01 -4.72 0.27
C THR A 83 -8.07 -3.23 -0.03
N SER A 84 -8.36 -2.85 -1.28
CA SER A 84 -8.48 -1.44 -1.67
C SER A 84 -9.69 -1.20 -2.56
N LYS A 85 -10.36 -0.06 -2.36
CA LYS A 85 -11.35 0.44 -3.31
C LYS A 85 -10.58 1.10 -4.44
N ASN A 86 -10.15 0.31 -5.42
CA ASN A 86 -9.57 0.85 -6.63
C ASN A 86 -10.55 0.68 -7.79
N VAL A 87 -10.71 1.75 -8.56
CA VAL A 87 -11.33 1.68 -9.88
C VAL A 87 -10.17 1.44 -10.82
N GLU A 88 -9.92 0.20 -11.20
CA GLU A 88 -8.93 -0.08 -12.24
C GLU A 88 -9.33 0.70 -13.50
N LYS A 89 -8.46 1.62 -13.90
CA LYS A 89 -8.58 2.32 -15.17
C LYS A 89 -7.73 1.58 -16.18
N ILE A 90 -8.35 0.93 -17.15
CA ILE A 90 -7.66 0.39 -18.32
C ILE A 90 -7.71 1.49 -19.39
N PHE A 91 -6.55 1.94 -19.89
CA PHE A 91 -6.45 3.00 -20.90
C PHE A 91 -7.19 4.31 -20.56
N GLY A 92 -7.23 4.69 -19.27
CA GLY A 92 -7.87 5.93 -18.82
C GLY A 92 -9.39 5.85 -18.66
N PHE A 93 -10.03 4.74 -19.05
CA PHE A 93 -11.45 4.50 -18.83
C PHE A 93 -11.65 3.63 -17.59
N ALA A 94 -12.67 3.95 -16.79
CA ALA A 94 -13.10 3.05 -15.72
C ALA A 94 -13.53 1.73 -16.36
N ASN A 95 -12.90 0.61 -15.99
CA ASN A 95 -13.37 -0.69 -16.43
C ASN A 95 -14.66 -1.02 -15.67
N PRO A 96 -15.84 -1.03 -16.33
CA PRO A 96 -17.11 -1.28 -15.64
C PRO A 96 -17.22 -2.72 -15.13
N LEU A 97 -16.35 -3.62 -15.61
CA LEU A 97 -16.24 -5.00 -15.15
C LEU A 97 -15.13 -5.19 -14.10
N ALA A 98 -14.35 -4.15 -13.78
CA ALA A 98 -13.38 -4.25 -12.71
C ALA A 98 -14.11 -4.48 -11.38
N PRO A 99 -13.62 -5.39 -10.54
CA PRO A 99 -14.19 -5.58 -9.22
C PRO A 99 -14.12 -4.24 -8.47
N LYS A 100 -15.21 -3.90 -7.77
CA LYS A 100 -15.29 -2.68 -6.92
C LYS A 100 -14.19 -2.63 -5.84
N VAL A 101 -13.55 -3.77 -5.62
CA VAL A 101 -12.55 -4.01 -4.59
C VAL A 101 -11.39 -4.79 -5.21
N SER A 102 -10.20 -4.21 -5.19
CA SER A 102 -8.96 -4.87 -5.55
C SER A 102 -8.34 -5.54 -4.32
N ILE A 103 -7.80 -6.74 -4.52
CA ILE A 103 -7.22 -7.58 -3.48
C ILE A 103 -5.76 -7.84 -3.84
N TYR A 104 -4.86 -7.60 -2.89
CA TYR A 104 -3.42 -7.77 -3.06
C TYR A 104 -2.89 -8.76 -2.01
N PRO A 105 -2.76 -10.05 -2.35
CA PRO A 105 -2.22 -11.07 -1.46
C PRO A 105 -0.68 -11.01 -1.41
N PHE A 106 -0.15 -11.03 -0.19
CA PHE A 106 1.29 -11.08 0.11
C PHE A 106 1.58 -12.15 1.15
N SER A 107 2.79 -12.70 1.10
CA SER A 107 3.28 -13.70 2.05
C SER A 107 4.74 -13.41 2.40
N SER A 108 5.10 -13.57 3.67
CA SER A 108 6.47 -13.45 4.18
C SER A 108 7.11 -14.80 4.42
N THR A 109 8.41 -14.80 4.69
CA THR A 109 9.18 -16.00 5.03
C THR A 109 8.79 -16.56 6.40
N ASP A 110 8.49 -15.68 7.34
CA ASP A 110 8.21 -15.99 8.73
C ASP A 110 7.11 -15.08 9.31
N SER A 111 6.59 -15.47 10.47
CA SER A 111 5.50 -14.77 11.14
C SER A 111 5.91 -13.40 11.68
N GLU A 112 7.13 -13.24 12.17
CA GLU A 112 7.62 -11.96 12.69
C GLU A 112 7.69 -10.90 11.58
N GLN A 113 8.19 -11.28 10.41
CA GLN A 113 8.21 -10.43 9.23
C GLN A 113 6.78 -10.06 8.79
N MET A 114 5.84 -11.02 8.81
CA MET A 114 4.42 -10.75 8.52
C MET A 114 3.87 -9.69 9.47
N GLU A 115 4.04 -9.88 10.78
CA GLU A 115 3.54 -8.99 11.81
C GLU A 115 4.11 -7.57 11.68
N SER A 116 5.41 -7.48 11.38
CA SER A 116 6.08 -6.20 11.12
C SER A 116 5.46 -5.47 9.92
N TRP A 117 5.15 -6.20 8.83
CA TRP A 117 4.48 -5.62 7.66
C TRP A 117 3.04 -5.21 7.97
N LEU A 118 2.26 -6.05 8.65
CA LEU A 118 0.88 -5.75 9.06
C LEU A 118 0.82 -4.45 9.89
N ARG A 119 1.73 -4.26 10.84
CA ARG A 119 1.80 -3.05 11.66
C ARG A 119 2.09 -1.81 10.82
N VAL A 120 3.08 -1.88 9.93
CA VAL A 120 3.48 -0.73 9.09
C VAL A 120 2.38 -0.36 8.10
N ILE A 121 1.79 -1.36 7.43
CA ILE A 121 0.70 -1.15 6.48
C ILE A 121 -0.55 -0.65 7.20
N GLY A 122 -0.94 -1.29 8.30
CA GLY A 122 -2.09 -0.86 9.10
C GLY A 122 -1.95 0.59 9.58
N LYS A 123 -0.76 0.97 10.06
CA LYS A 123 -0.47 2.36 10.43
C LYS A 123 -0.59 3.30 9.22
N ALA A 124 -0.04 2.95 8.06
CA ALA A 124 -0.09 3.79 6.87
C ALA A 124 -1.51 3.96 6.28
N ILE A 125 -2.39 2.97 6.50
CA ILE A 125 -3.82 3.05 6.17
C ILE A 125 -4.54 3.99 7.14
N VAL A 126 -4.29 3.88 8.45
CA VAL A 126 -4.99 4.67 9.48
C VAL A 126 -4.47 6.11 9.59
N SER A 127 -3.17 6.34 9.44
CA SER A 127 -2.58 7.68 9.50
C SER A 127 -3.11 8.59 8.40
N ALA A 128 -3.71 8.03 7.35
CA ALA A 128 -4.45 8.77 6.35
C ALA A 128 -5.61 9.59 6.93
N THR A 129 -6.30 9.01 7.91
CA THR A 129 -7.60 9.47 8.40
C THR A 129 -7.46 10.48 9.55
N THR A 130 -6.30 10.56 10.18
CA THR A 130 -6.06 11.39 11.37
C THR A 130 -5.43 12.76 11.06
N THR A 131 -4.72 12.91 9.94
CA THR A 131 -4.10 14.21 9.57
C THR A 131 -5.09 15.30 9.20
N GLU A 132 -6.35 14.96 8.86
CA GLU A 132 -7.36 15.96 8.48
C GLU A 132 -8.02 16.63 9.71
N TRP A 133 -7.78 16.14 10.92
CA TRP A 133 -8.41 16.67 12.14
C TRP A 133 -7.60 17.77 12.83
N ASP A 134 -6.28 17.88 12.62
CA ASP A 134 -5.46 18.93 13.27
C ASP A 134 -5.73 20.33 12.71
N ASP A 135 -5.87 20.49 11.39
CA ASP A 135 -6.01 21.83 10.77
C ASP A 135 -7.37 22.51 10.98
N THR A 136 -8.40 21.75 11.37
CA THR A 136 -9.76 22.30 11.56
C THR A 136 -10.03 22.70 13.01
N SER A 137 -9.45 21.98 13.97
CA SER A 137 -9.63 22.27 15.39
C SER A 137 -8.98 23.59 15.82
N ASP A 138 -7.81 23.92 15.27
CA ASP A 138 -7.10 25.16 15.60
C ASP A 138 -7.84 26.41 15.12
N ARG A 139 -8.49 26.35 13.95
CA ARG A 139 -9.26 27.48 13.40
C ARG A 139 -10.54 27.78 14.15
N ILE A 140 -11.17 26.77 14.76
CA ILE A 140 -12.40 26.94 15.55
C ILE A 140 -12.07 27.53 16.92
N ALA A 141 -10.91 27.20 17.49
CA ALA A 141 -10.47 27.75 18.77
C ALA A 141 -10.09 29.24 18.67
N GLU A 142 -9.46 29.67 17.57
CA GLU A 142 -9.09 31.08 17.36
C GLU A 142 -10.33 32.00 17.17
N GLN A 143 -11.39 31.53 16.51
CA GLN A 143 -12.60 32.34 16.30
C GLN A 143 -13.45 32.56 17.57
N GLN A 144 -13.22 31.80 18.64
CA GLN A 144 -13.94 31.95 19.91
C GLN A 144 -13.22 32.84 20.92
N GLN A 145 -12.00 33.30 20.63
CA GLN A 145 -11.26 34.23 21.48
C GLN A 145 -11.38 35.70 21.06
N GLU A 146 -11.94 35.98 19.87
CA GLU A 146 -12.13 37.34 19.34
C GLU A 146 -13.58 37.89 19.48
N SER A 147 -14.43 37.20 20.24
CA SER A 147 -15.82 37.63 20.54
C SER A 147 -16.04 37.81 22.04
#